data_AF-A0A918PWX2-F1
#
_entry.id   AF-A0A918PWX2-F1
#
_cell.length_a   1.000
_cell.length_b   1.000
_cell.length_c   1.000
_cell.angle_alpha   90.00
_cell.angle_beta   90.00
_cell.angle_gamma   90.00
#
_symmetry.space_group_name_H-M   'P 1'
#
loop_
_entity.id
_entity.type
_entity.pdbx_description
1 polymer ?
#
loop_
_entity_poly.entity_id
_entity_poly.type
_entity_poly.pdbx_seq_one_letter_code
_entity_poly.pdbx_strand_id
1 'polypeptide(L)'
;MSMTKSDFCLRLEDFPTNDFGLRKLRQLDPVIRARFIHDPSGMTDWNAALGNTLNLTWLRDPVDRAASQINMISRWTDEEASNEKLRTLRDAAKDGIAAYLNAGLDLGYQNIFNGITAYFQFSDPSARPLWLQSKSAGLNALESRALEIALSNFEKMDFIGIVESFDAHFQHMCAVMGVQPPQSLQAHNVNPAKSRCTDEDRELLLPYVQLDMQIYNRALEKTAELPWVPAPPKAEYLTPPRGYILSGEDYLSGDGWHVCERNGHKISRWTGPGDSSALSLMIDKSDGLFMRLHVADFMHPEQVNALYLMVDGVKTGVNITPINNNGFIVEAWATPDQLDHSTARLDIAIHYGFSQKSKNSGDDRILGLEISEFEVGPLPEYQPDSILNLSRWVY
;
A
#
# COMPACT_ATOMS: atom_id res chain seq x y z
N MET A 1 -25.58 -6.60 -23.34
CA MET A 1 -25.62 -5.44 -22.41
C MET A 1 -24.31 -4.70 -22.62
N SER A 2 -24.32 -3.37 -22.81
CA SER A 2 -23.06 -2.61 -22.91
C SER A 2 -22.50 -2.39 -21.51
N MET A 3 -21.25 -2.76 -21.26
CA MET A 3 -20.57 -2.45 -20.00
C MET A 3 -20.51 -0.94 -19.79
N THR A 4 -20.90 -0.49 -18.60
CA THR A 4 -20.67 0.88 -18.15
C THR A 4 -19.33 0.94 -17.42
N LYS A 5 -18.69 2.12 -17.35
CA LYS A 5 -17.43 2.33 -16.59
C LYS A 5 -17.49 1.89 -15.11
N SER A 6 -18.68 1.58 -14.61
CA SER A 6 -18.97 1.01 -13.30
C SER A 6 -18.40 -0.38 -13.04
N ASP A 7 -18.03 -1.12 -14.08
CA ASP A 7 -17.72 -2.56 -13.97
C ASP A 7 -16.23 -2.83 -13.68
N PHE A 8 -15.42 -1.77 -13.62
CA PHE A 8 -13.97 -1.79 -13.40
C PHE A 8 -13.59 -1.15 -12.05
N CYS A 9 -12.60 -1.73 -11.37
CA CYS A 9 -12.03 -1.16 -10.14
C CYS A 9 -11.04 -0.04 -10.50
N LEU A 10 -11.32 1.20 -10.10
CA LEU A 10 -10.39 2.33 -10.20
C LEU A 10 -9.56 2.47 -8.92
N ARG A 11 -8.24 2.61 -9.06
CA ARG A 11 -7.31 2.88 -7.95
C ARG A 11 -7.50 4.32 -7.46
N LEU A 12 -7.74 4.49 -6.16
CA LEU A 12 -7.96 5.80 -5.54
C LEU A 12 -6.68 6.53 -5.10
N GLU A 13 -5.52 5.92 -5.28
CA GLU A 13 -4.24 6.44 -4.78
C GLU A 13 -3.83 7.79 -5.40
N ASP A 14 -4.51 8.22 -6.48
CA ASP A 14 -4.20 9.46 -7.20
C ASP A 14 -5.02 10.69 -6.77
N PHE A 15 -5.92 10.57 -5.78
CA PHE A 15 -6.64 11.74 -5.28
C PHE A 15 -5.94 12.33 -4.07
N PRO A 16 -5.42 13.57 -4.16
CA PRO A 16 -4.86 14.24 -2.99
C PRO A 16 -5.95 14.35 -1.92
N THR A 17 -5.67 13.92 -0.69
CA THR A 17 -6.59 13.95 0.47
C THR A 17 -6.93 15.39 0.94
N ASN A 18 -6.65 16.40 0.12
CA ASN A 18 -7.09 17.76 0.35
C ASN A 18 -8.58 17.93 0.00
N ASP A 19 -9.16 19.04 0.44
CA ASP A 19 -10.56 19.43 0.19
C ASP A 19 -10.97 19.34 -1.30
N PHE A 20 -10.02 19.50 -2.21
CA PHE A 20 -10.26 19.42 -3.65
C PHE A 20 -10.41 17.97 -4.13
N GLY A 21 -9.54 17.05 -3.68
CA GLY A 21 -9.70 15.62 -3.98
C GLY A 21 -10.94 15.02 -3.33
N LEU A 22 -11.29 15.44 -2.11
CA LEU A 22 -12.53 15.03 -1.42
C LEU A 22 -13.80 15.49 -2.15
N ARG A 23 -13.84 16.72 -2.68
CA ARG A 23 -14.97 17.19 -3.50
C ARG A 23 -15.08 16.43 -4.82
N LYS A 24 -13.95 16.09 -5.43
CA LYS A 24 -13.90 15.29 -6.67
C LYS A 24 -14.38 13.86 -6.41
N LEU A 25 -13.95 13.24 -5.30
CA LEU A 25 -14.41 11.92 -4.84
C LEU A 25 -15.92 11.89 -4.58
N ARG A 26 -16.49 12.93 -3.98
CA ARG A 26 -17.94 13.05 -3.77
C ARG A 26 -18.75 13.31 -5.05
N GLN A 27 -18.10 13.79 -6.11
CA GLN A 27 -18.70 14.01 -7.44
C GLN A 27 -18.54 12.81 -8.37
N LEU A 28 -17.63 11.89 -8.04
CA LEU A 28 -17.50 10.63 -8.74
C LEU A 28 -18.64 9.71 -8.30
N ASP A 29 -19.17 8.96 -9.26
CA ASP A 29 -20.26 8.00 -9.11
C ASP A 29 -20.07 7.14 -7.84
N PRO A 30 -21.12 6.75 -7.09
CA PRO A 30 -21.06 5.79 -5.96
C PRO A 30 -20.31 4.47 -6.23
N VAL A 31 -19.81 4.25 -7.44
CA VAL A 31 -19.10 3.08 -7.93
C VAL A 31 -17.59 3.08 -7.59
N ILE A 32 -17.06 4.08 -6.89
CA ILE A 32 -15.68 4.02 -6.43
C ILE A 32 -15.54 2.93 -5.35
N ARG A 33 -15.13 1.75 -5.79
CA ARG A 33 -14.71 0.63 -4.93
C ARG A 33 -13.24 0.81 -4.57
N ALA A 34 -12.98 1.69 -3.61
CA ALA A 34 -11.66 1.77 -3.00
C ALA A 34 -11.40 0.50 -2.18
N ARG A 35 -10.44 -0.32 -2.59
CA ARG A 35 -10.03 -1.48 -1.79
C ARG A 35 -9.16 -1.10 -0.60
N PHE A 36 -8.43 0.01 -0.74
CA PHE A 36 -7.55 0.55 0.28
C PHE A 36 -7.46 2.06 0.07
N ILE A 37 -7.67 2.84 1.14
CA ILE A 37 -7.46 4.29 1.15
C ILE A 37 -6.30 4.55 2.11
N HIS A 38 -5.18 5.01 1.56
CA HIS A 38 -4.08 5.47 2.39
C HIS A 38 -4.27 6.96 2.70
N ASP A 39 -4.55 7.29 3.96
CA ASP A 39 -4.66 8.68 4.42
C ASP A 39 -3.47 9.03 5.33
N PRO A 40 -2.34 9.52 4.77
CA PRO A 40 -1.14 9.80 5.55
C PRO A 40 -1.20 11.13 6.30
N SER A 41 -2.18 11.99 6.01
CA SER A 41 -2.21 13.39 6.49
C SER A 41 -3.23 13.65 7.59
N GLY A 42 -3.96 12.63 8.03
CA GLY A 42 -4.96 12.71 9.07
C GLY A 42 -5.93 11.54 8.96
N MET A 43 -6.93 11.52 9.83
CA MET A 43 -7.98 10.51 9.78
C MET A 43 -9.26 11.13 9.21
N THR A 44 -9.54 10.98 7.92
CA THR A 44 -10.93 11.16 7.48
C THR A 44 -11.76 10.00 8.03
N ASP A 45 -12.95 10.26 8.59
CA ASP A 45 -13.89 9.19 8.96
C ASP A 45 -14.53 8.62 7.69
N TRP A 46 -13.77 7.77 7.00
CA TRP A 46 -14.16 7.16 5.73
C TRP A 46 -15.36 6.25 5.88
N ASN A 47 -15.52 5.63 7.06
CA ASN A 47 -16.69 4.84 7.38
C ASN A 47 -17.94 5.72 7.37
N ALA A 48 -17.93 6.86 8.05
CA ALA A 48 -19.04 7.83 7.98
C ALA A 48 -19.24 8.42 6.57
N ALA A 49 -18.17 8.57 5.78
CA ALA A 49 -18.25 9.17 4.44
C ALA A 49 -18.76 8.21 3.36
N LEU A 50 -18.43 6.92 3.43
CA LEU A 50 -18.67 5.93 2.37
C LEU A 50 -19.62 4.80 2.80
N GLY A 51 -19.79 4.57 4.10
CA GLY A 51 -20.72 3.60 4.67
C GLY A 51 -20.31 2.12 4.56
N ASN A 52 -19.22 1.82 3.84
CA ASN A 52 -18.77 0.46 3.55
C ASN A 52 -17.24 0.29 3.68
N THR A 53 -16.61 1.07 4.56
CA THR A 53 -15.15 1.00 4.78
C THR A 53 -14.83 0.65 6.22
N LEU A 54 -13.64 0.07 6.44
CA LEU A 54 -13.08 -0.16 7.77
C LEU A 54 -11.95 0.85 8.01
N ASN A 55 -11.96 1.49 9.18
CA ASN A 55 -10.87 2.36 9.61
C ASN A 55 -9.84 1.53 10.39
N LEU A 56 -8.68 1.27 9.77
CA LEU A 56 -7.61 0.45 10.36
C LEU A 56 -6.35 1.32 10.55
N THR A 57 -5.64 1.16 11.67
CA THR A 57 -4.36 1.83 11.89
C THR A 57 -3.38 0.96 12.67
N TRP A 58 -2.09 1.32 12.61
CA TRP A 58 -1.00 0.64 13.32
C TRP A 58 -0.20 1.66 14.10
N LEU A 59 -0.04 1.42 15.40
CA LEU A 59 0.73 2.26 16.31
C LEU A 59 2.03 1.56 16.69
N ARG A 60 3.02 2.37 17.03
CA ARG A 60 4.34 1.98 17.53
C ARG A 60 4.62 2.76 18.81
N ASP A 61 5.44 2.23 19.71
CA ASP A 61 5.92 2.97 20.89
C ASP A 61 6.35 4.39 20.46
N PRO A 62 5.77 5.45 21.06
CA PRO A 62 5.98 6.82 20.61
C PRO A 62 7.44 7.28 20.64
N VAL A 63 8.23 6.80 21.61
CA VAL A 63 9.65 7.11 21.71
C VAL A 63 10.40 6.43 20.59
N ASP A 64 10.20 5.12 20.40
CA ASP A 64 10.86 4.35 19.35
C ASP A 64 10.46 4.84 17.96
N ARG A 65 9.22 5.29 17.77
CA ARG A 65 8.74 5.96 16.55
C ARG A 65 9.52 7.25 16.29
N ALA A 66 9.63 8.12 17.29
CA ALA A 66 10.35 9.38 17.17
C ALA A 66 11.85 9.15 16.86
N ALA A 67 12.51 8.26 17.61
CA ALA A 67 13.90 7.87 17.37
C ALA A 67 14.09 7.30 15.95
N SER A 68 13.18 6.42 15.50
CA SER A 68 13.22 5.85 14.16
C SER A 68 13.06 6.91 13.06
N GLN A 69 12.24 7.94 13.28
CA GLN A 69 12.08 9.05 12.32
C GLN A 69 13.32 9.94 12.28
N ILE A 70 13.94 10.25 13.42
CA ILE A 70 15.21 11.00 13.46
C ILE A 70 16.31 10.21 12.73
N ASN A 71 16.39 8.89 12.96
CA ASN A 71 17.32 8.02 12.25
C ASN A 71 17.03 7.95 10.74
N MET A 72 15.78 8.08 10.30
CA MET A 72 15.45 8.25 8.89
C MET A 72 15.95 9.59 8.35
N ILE A 73 15.72 10.69 9.07
CA ILE A 73 16.14 12.05 8.68
C ILE A 73 17.66 12.12 8.50
N SER A 74 18.44 11.47 9.37
CA SER A 74 19.93 11.42 9.26
C SER A 74 20.44 10.89 7.91
N ARG A 75 19.59 10.13 7.19
CA ARG A 75 19.90 9.47 5.92
C ARG A 75 19.36 10.21 4.69
N TRP A 76 18.70 11.36 4.88
CA TRP A 76 18.19 12.15 3.77
C TRP A 76 19.31 12.58 2.81
N THR A 77 19.07 12.40 1.52
CA THR A 77 19.88 12.93 0.42
C THR A 77 19.79 14.46 0.37
N ASP A 78 20.63 15.09 -0.48
CA ASP A 78 20.53 16.55 -0.70
C ASP A 78 19.23 16.95 -1.42
N GLU A 79 18.62 16.02 -2.17
CA GLU A 79 17.32 16.23 -2.79
C GLU A 79 16.21 16.27 -1.75
N GLU A 80 16.19 15.31 -0.82
CA GLU A 80 15.24 15.29 0.31
C GLU A 80 15.47 16.48 1.25
N ALA A 81 16.74 16.82 1.52
CA ALA A 81 17.15 18.01 2.27
C ALA A 81 17.26 19.25 1.36
N SER A 82 16.17 19.53 0.62
CA SER A 82 16.12 20.54 -0.45
C SER A 82 16.48 21.98 -0.04
N ASN A 83 16.35 22.34 1.24
CA ASN A 83 16.66 23.68 1.74
C ASN A 83 17.58 23.66 2.97
N GLU A 84 18.14 24.82 3.31
CA GLU A 84 19.11 24.98 4.39
C GLU A 84 18.59 24.47 5.72
N LYS A 85 17.34 24.79 6.08
CA LYS A 85 16.71 24.31 7.31
C LYS A 85 16.65 22.78 7.37
N LEU A 86 16.28 22.10 6.27
CA LEU A 86 16.26 20.64 6.22
C LEU A 86 17.67 20.03 6.25
N ARG A 87 18.67 20.68 5.65
CA ARG A 87 20.08 20.26 5.74
C ARG A 87 20.60 20.34 7.16
N THR A 88 20.33 21.45 7.86
CA THR A 88 20.70 21.62 9.28
C THR A 88 20.07 20.53 10.14
N LEU A 89 18.78 20.20 9.94
CA LEU A 89 18.11 19.13 10.69
C LEU A 89 18.72 17.75 10.40
N ARG A 90 18.99 17.45 9.13
CA ARG A 90 19.65 16.20 8.74
C ARG A 90 21.01 16.07 9.40
N ASP A 91 21.83 17.12 9.32
CA ASP A 91 23.20 17.07 9.81
C ASP A 91 23.21 16.98 11.34
N ALA A 92 22.31 17.69 12.04
CA ALA A 92 22.08 17.48 13.47
C ALA A 92 21.59 16.06 13.81
N ALA A 93 20.74 15.44 12.98
CA ALA A 93 20.30 14.06 13.18
C ALA A 93 21.45 13.05 13.03
N LYS A 94 22.44 13.31 12.16
CA LYS A 94 23.65 12.47 12.04
C LYS A 94 24.51 12.54 13.30
N ASP A 95 24.51 13.69 13.97
CA ASP A 95 25.25 13.91 15.21
C ASP A 95 24.53 13.32 16.45
N GLY A 96 23.24 12.99 16.32
CA GLY A 96 22.46 12.25 17.31
C GLY A 96 21.17 12.94 17.75
N ILE A 97 20.38 12.27 18.60
CA ILE A 97 19.06 12.75 19.03
C ILE A 97 19.15 14.06 19.83
N ALA A 98 20.14 14.20 20.72
CA ALA A 98 20.33 15.43 21.48
C ALA A 98 20.62 16.65 20.58
N ALA A 99 21.52 16.48 19.59
CA ALA A 99 21.83 17.52 18.61
C ALA A 99 20.60 17.87 17.76
N TYR A 100 19.86 16.85 17.32
CA TYR A 100 18.60 17.05 16.61
C TYR A 100 17.57 17.83 17.42
N LEU A 101 17.38 17.52 18.70
CA LEU A 101 16.42 18.22 19.55
C LEU A 101 16.75 19.71 19.67
N ASN A 102 18.03 20.03 19.89
CA ASN A 102 18.49 21.42 19.96
C ASN A 102 18.23 22.16 18.65
N ALA A 103 18.64 21.60 17.51
CA ALA A 103 18.41 22.22 16.20
C ALA A 103 16.92 22.27 15.80
N GLY A 104 16.16 21.22 16.13
CA GLY A 104 14.76 21.05 15.76
C GLY A 104 13.82 22.03 16.45
N LEU A 105 14.09 22.34 17.71
CA LEU A 105 13.35 23.34 18.47
C LEU A 105 13.58 24.74 17.92
N ASP A 106 14.83 25.10 17.65
CA ASP A 106 15.20 26.40 17.07
C ASP A 106 14.60 26.62 15.68
N LEU A 107 14.47 25.53 14.91
CA LEU A 107 13.91 25.55 13.57
C LEU A 107 12.38 25.33 13.56
N GLY A 108 11.73 25.09 14.70
CA GLY A 108 10.28 24.84 14.77
C GLY A 108 9.84 23.56 14.03
N TYR A 109 10.73 22.57 13.90
CA TYR A 109 10.44 21.29 13.25
C TYR A 109 9.97 20.26 14.28
N GLN A 110 8.70 20.37 14.67
CA GLN A 110 8.09 19.55 15.74
C GLN A 110 7.18 18.44 15.20
N ASN A 111 7.11 18.23 13.88
CA ASN A 111 6.15 17.28 13.28
C ASN A 111 6.40 15.81 13.64
N ILE A 112 7.58 15.49 14.19
CA ILE A 112 7.90 14.15 14.65
C ILE A 112 7.40 13.88 16.08
N PHE A 113 7.08 14.92 16.84
CA PHE A 113 6.64 14.85 18.24
C PHE A 113 5.13 14.87 18.32
N ASN A 114 4.56 14.08 19.24
CA ASN A 114 3.11 13.93 19.38
C ASN A 114 2.39 13.70 18.04
N GLY A 115 3.02 12.93 17.14
CA GLY A 115 2.56 12.71 15.77
C GLY A 115 1.34 11.80 15.68
N ILE A 116 1.19 10.84 16.61
CA ILE A 116 -0.02 10.00 16.70
C ILE A 116 -1.22 10.87 17.06
N THR A 117 -1.03 11.74 18.06
CA THR A 117 -2.02 12.71 18.53
C THR A 117 -2.45 13.65 17.41
N ALA A 118 -1.48 14.20 16.66
CA ALA A 118 -1.76 15.05 15.51
C ALA A 118 -2.53 14.30 14.42
N TYR A 119 -2.15 13.06 14.11
CA TYR A 119 -2.82 12.22 13.12
C TYR A 119 -4.32 12.05 13.41
N PHE A 120 -4.68 11.71 14.65
CA PHE A 120 -6.07 11.54 15.05
C PHE A 120 -6.85 12.85 15.19
N GLN A 121 -6.18 14.00 15.31
CA GLN A 121 -6.82 15.32 15.35
C GLN A 121 -7.18 15.88 13.99
N PHE A 122 -6.35 15.62 12.97
CA PHE A 122 -6.52 16.25 11.65
C PHE A 122 -7.79 15.81 10.90
N SER A 123 -8.55 14.89 11.45
CA SER A 123 -9.94 14.59 11.07
C SER A 123 -10.88 15.78 11.23
N ASP A 124 -10.56 16.71 12.14
CA ASP A 124 -11.35 17.89 12.46
C ASP A 124 -10.65 19.14 11.89
N PRO A 125 -11.20 19.78 10.84
CA PRO A 125 -10.65 21.01 10.28
C PRO A 125 -10.47 22.14 11.30
N SER A 126 -11.25 22.14 12.38
CA SER A 126 -11.15 23.12 13.47
C SER A 126 -10.00 22.83 14.44
N ALA A 127 -9.48 21.59 14.47
CA ALA A 127 -8.36 21.20 15.32
C ALA A 127 -6.99 21.56 14.73
N ARG A 128 -6.88 21.65 13.39
CA ARG A 128 -5.61 21.98 12.71
C ARG A 128 -5.04 23.37 13.11
N PRO A 129 -5.84 24.45 13.17
CA PRO A 129 -5.37 25.73 13.70
C PRO A 129 -4.94 25.65 15.17
N LEU A 130 -5.64 24.86 16.00
CA LEU A 130 -5.30 24.68 17.42
C LEU A 130 -3.94 24.00 17.61
N TRP A 131 -3.63 22.98 16.78
CA TRP A 131 -2.32 22.33 16.77
C TRP A 131 -1.19 23.27 16.33
N LEU A 132 -1.43 24.08 15.30
CA LEU A 132 -0.43 25.06 14.86
C LEU A 132 -0.20 26.15 15.91
N GLN A 133 -1.22 26.49 16.70
CA GLN A 133 -1.13 27.44 17.80
C GLN A 133 -0.47 26.84 19.05
N SER A 134 -0.74 25.58 19.39
CA SER A 134 -0.14 24.91 20.56
C SER A 134 1.38 24.79 20.46
N LYS A 135 1.92 24.63 19.24
CA LYS A 135 3.37 24.66 18.95
C LYS A 135 4.09 25.93 19.42
N SER A 136 3.36 27.02 19.64
CA SER A 136 3.90 28.32 20.03
C SER A 136 3.68 28.69 21.51
N ALA A 137 2.82 27.96 22.24
CA ALA A 137 2.27 28.43 23.51
C ALA A 137 2.63 27.60 24.76
N GLY A 138 3.43 26.52 24.63
CA GLY A 138 3.76 25.64 25.75
C GLY A 138 2.57 24.79 26.24
N LEU A 139 2.88 23.75 27.03
CA LEU A 139 1.95 22.69 27.45
C LEU A 139 0.77 23.25 28.29
N ASN A 140 -0.34 23.59 27.64
CA ASN A 140 -1.51 24.26 28.23
C ASN A 140 -2.82 23.65 27.69
N ALA A 141 -3.98 24.11 28.18
CA ALA A 141 -5.35 23.62 27.89
C ALA A 141 -5.68 23.27 26.41
N LEU A 142 -4.96 23.85 25.45
CA LEU A 142 -5.03 23.47 24.03
C LEU A 142 -4.67 22.00 23.81
N GLU A 143 -3.66 21.47 24.51
CA GLU A 143 -3.23 20.06 24.41
C GLU A 143 -4.25 19.10 25.00
N SER A 144 -4.91 19.46 26.10
CA SER A 144 -6.01 18.67 26.68
C SER A 144 -7.14 18.52 25.67
N ARG A 145 -7.53 19.62 25.02
CA ARG A 145 -8.56 19.58 23.97
C ARG A 145 -8.11 18.77 22.75
N ALA A 146 -6.85 18.92 22.38
CA ALA A 146 -6.24 18.18 21.28
C ALA A 146 -6.30 16.66 21.56
N LEU A 147 -5.88 16.24 22.75
CA LEU A 147 -5.91 14.85 23.18
C LEU A 147 -7.34 14.30 23.26
N GLU A 148 -8.30 15.07 23.78
CA GLU A 148 -9.72 14.68 23.81
C GLU A 148 -10.25 14.35 22.41
N ILE A 149 -9.97 15.23 21.43
CA ILE A 149 -10.37 15.01 20.03
C ILE A 149 -9.68 13.77 19.48
N ALA A 150 -8.37 13.64 19.72
CA ALA A 150 -7.59 12.49 19.27
C ALA A 150 -8.14 11.16 19.82
N LEU A 151 -8.43 11.09 21.13
CA LEU A 151 -9.02 9.92 21.78
C LEU A 151 -10.43 9.63 21.26
N SER A 152 -11.27 10.66 21.07
CA SER A 152 -12.61 10.48 20.50
C SER A 152 -12.56 9.87 19.09
N ASN A 153 -11.59 10.26 18.28
CA ASN A 153 -11.40 9.71 16.94
C ASN A 153 -10.74 8.34 16.95
N PHE A 154 -9.78 8.12 17.84
CA PHE A 154 -9.21 6.80 18.11
C PHE A 154 -10.28 5.75 18.42
N GLU A 155 -11.32 6.12 19.18
CA GLU A 155 -12.40 5.18 19.50
C GLU A 155 -13.30 4.80 18.31
N LYS A 156 -13.24 5.54 17.20
CA LYS A 156 -13.94 5.22 15.95
C LYS A 156 -13.20 4.21 15.07
N MET A 157 -11.97 3.84 15.43
CA MET A 157 -11.21 2.85 14.67
C MET A 157 -11.83 1.47 14.78
N ASP A 158 -11.98 0.80 13.64
CA ASP A 158 -12.43 -0.59 13.57
C ASP A 158 -11.34 -1.56 14.02
N PHE A 159 -10.07 -1.18 13.81
CA PHE A 159 -8.91 -1.95 14.23
C PHE A 159 -7.72 -1.05 14.56
N ILE A 160 -6.97 -1.43 15.60
CA ILE A 160 -5.72 -0.79 15.99
C ILE A 160 -4.67 -1.87 16.24
N GLY A 161 -3.64 -1.89 15.40
CA GLY A 161 -2.49 -2.78 15.50
C GLY A 161 -1.36 -2.16 16.32
N ILE A 162 -0.51 -3.01 16.91
CA ILE A 162 0.71 -2.61 17.63
C ILE A 162 1.88 -3.24 16.89
N VAL A 163 2.81 -2.41 16.42
CA VAL A 163 3.96 -2.85 15.61
C VAL A 163 4.85 -3.81 16.38
N GLU A 164 5.00 -3.62 17.70
CA GLU A 164 5.75 -4.52 18.57
C GLU A 164 5.15 -5.94 18.65
N SER A 165 3.86 -6.09 18.34
CA SER A 165 3.09 -7.34 18.33
C SER A 165 2.54 -7.66 16.93
N PHE A 166 3.31 -7.32 15.89
CA PHE A 166 2.83 -7.29 14.50
C PHE A 166 2.13 -8.57 14.05
N ASP A 167 2.76 -9.74 14.18
CA ASP A 167 2.21 -11.00 13.67
C ASP A 167 0.84 -11.33 14.29
N ALA A 168 0.70 -11.16 15.61
CA ALA A 168 -0.54 -11.43 16.32
C ALA A 168 -1.66 -10.44 15.92
N HIS A 169 -1.33 -9.16 15.86
CA HIS A 169 -2.30 -8.12 15.50
C HIS A 169 -2.66 -8.20 14.01
N PHE A 170 -1.76 -8.67 13.16
CA PHE A 170 -2.00 -8.84 11.73
C PHE A 170 -3.01 -9.97 11.49
N GLN A 171 -2.88 -11.10 12.21
CA GLN A 171 -3.90 -12.15 12.18
C GLN A 171 -5.27 -11.64 12.65
N HIS A 172 -5.30 -10.80 13.70
CA HIS A 172 -6.53 -10.16 14.17
C HIS A 172 -7.13 -9.24 13.09
N MET A 173 -6.31 -8.41 12.46
CA MET A 173 -6.73 -7.53 11.37
C MET A 173 -7.38 -8.32 10.23
N CYS A 174 -6.75 -9.43 9.82
CA CYS A 174 -7.31 -10.33 8.82
C CYS A 174 -8.70 -10.84 9.24
N ALA A 175 -8.87 -11.27 10.49
CA ALA A 175 -10.17 -11.70 11.01
C ALA A 175 -11.22 -10.57 10.99
N VAL A 176 -10.87 -9.35 11.40
CA VAL A 176 -11.76 -8.17 11.32
C VAL A 176 -12.21 -7.89 9.88
N MET A 177 -11.29 -8.08 8.93
CA MET A 177 -11.56 -7.94 7.50
C MET A 177 -12.28 -9.16 6.89
N GLY A 178 -12.45 -10.25 7.64
CA GLY A 178 -13.00 -11.51 7.13
C GLY A 178 -12.06 -12.32 6.24
N VAL A 179 -10.78 -11.93 6.12
CA VAL A 179 -9.82 -12.60 5.23
C VAL A 179 -8.95 -13.60 6.02
N GLN A 180 -8.44 -14.61 5.32
CA GLN A 180 -7.43 -15.49 5.89
C GLN A 180 -6.06 -14.81 5.86
N PRO A 181 -5.25 -14.91 6.93
CA PRO A 181 -3.89 -14.40 6.89
C PRO A 181 -3.06 -15.16 5.84
N PRO A 182 -2.21 -14.48 5.07
CA PRO A 182 -1.29 -15.14 4.14
C PRO A 182 -0.34 -16.10 4.86
N GLN A 183 0.11 -17.14 4.15
CA GLN A 183 1.05 -18.14 4.70
C GLN A 183 2.44 -17.54 4.98
N SER A 184 2.82 -16.50 4.26
CA SER A 184 4.06 -15.76 4.47
C SER A 184 3.87 -14.28 4.16
N LEU A 185 4.67 -13.44 4.80
CA LEU A 185 4.71 -12.01 4.54
C LEU A 185 6.05 -11.65 3.92
N GLN A 186 5.99 -10.96 2.78
CA GLN A 186 7.19 -10.40 2.17
C GLN A 186 7.64 -9.20 3.01
N ALA A 187 8.84 -9.31 3.57
CA ALA A 187 9.42 -8.24 4.36
C ALA A 187 10.03 -7.18 3.43
N HIS A 188 9.34 -6.05 3.28
CA HIS A 188 9.86 -4.88 2.56
C HIS A 188 10.48 -3.88 3.54
N ASN A 189 11.54 -3.18 3.10
CA ASN A 189 12.18 -2.10 3.86
C ASN A 189 12.67 -2.50 5.27
N VAL A 190 13.00 -3.78 5.48
CA VAL A 190 13.64 -4.22 6.73
C VAL A 190 15.05 -3.64 6.78
N ASN A 191 15.26 -2.67 7.67
CA ASN A 191 16.60 -2.18 7.94
C ASN A 191 17.32 -3.17 8.86
N PRO A 192 18.39 -3.85 8.41
CA PRO A 192 19.14 -4.78 9.26
C PRO A 192 19.85 -4.06 10.42
N ALA A 193 20.10 -2.75 10.28
CA ALA A 193 20.54 -1.93 11.40
C ALA A 193 19.35 -1.69 12.33
N LYS A 194 19.31 -2.43 13.45
CA LYS A 194 18.39 -2.14 14.55
C LYS A 194 18.51 -0.65 14.88
N SER A 195 17.39 0.07 14.78
CA SER A 195 17.27 1.43 15.30
C SER A 195 17.76 1.43 16.75
N ARG A 196 18.91 2.06 17.01
CA ARG A 196 19.43 2.28 18.36
C ARG A 196 18.63 3.43 18.97
N CYS A 197 17.52 3.13 19.62
CA CYS A 197 17.03 4.01 20.68
C CYS A 197 17.67 3.50 21.97
N THR A 198 18.64 4.24 22.49
CA THR A 198 19.24 3.93 23.79
C THR A 198 18.33 4.40 24.93
N ASP A 199 18.62 4.00 26.17
CA ASP A 199 17.88 4.51 27.33
C ASP A 199 18.05 6.03 27.48
N GLU A 200 19.23 6.57 27.16
CA GLU A 200 19.49 8.00 27.12
C GLU A 200 18.63 8.72 26.06
N ASP A 201 18.54 8.15 24.85
CA ASP A 201 17.66 8.69 23.81
C ASP A 201 16.18 8.68 24.24
N ARG A 202 15.77 7.63 24.96
CA ARG A 202 14.42 7.49 25.50
C ARG A 202 14.12 8.57 26.53
N GLU A 203 15.02 8.83 27.46
CA GLU A 203 14.90 9.90 28.45
C GLU A 203 14.80 11.28 27.77
N LEU A 204 15.58 11.52 26.71
CA LEU A 204 15.55 12.78 25.96
C LEU A 204 14.25 12.98 25.19
N LEU A 205 13.68 11.93 24.60
CA LEU A 205 12.50 12.02 23.75
C LEU A 205 11.18 12.00 24.53
N LEU A 206 11.14 11.35 25.70
CA LEU A 206 9.91 11.15 26.48
C LEU A 206 9.12 12.45 26.75
N PRO A 207 9.75 13.60 27.10
CA PRO A 207 9.02 14.86 27.32
C PRO A 207 8.26 15.36 26.09
N TYR A 208 8.68 14.97 24.88
CA TYR A 208 8.11 15.45 23.63
C TYR A 208 7.00 14.55 23.06
N VAL A 209 6.79 13.36 23.62
CA VAL A 209 5.82 12.38 23.11
C VAL A 209 4.72 12.03 24.13
N GLN A 210 4.54 12.86 25.16
CA GLN A 210 3.63 12.58 26.28
C GLN A 210 2.16 12.39 25.87
N LEU A 211 1.68 13.10 24.83
CA LEU A 211 0.30 12.93 24.36
C LEU A 211 0.18 11.63 23.56
N ASP A 212 1.17 11.32 22.72
CA ASP A 212 1.23 10.05 22.00
C ASP A 212 1.26 8.87 22.97
N MET A 213 1.98 8.99 24.10
CA MET A 213 2.03 7.94 25.14
C MET A 213 0.64 7.64 25.71
N GLN A 214 -0.22 8.64 25.87
CA GLN A 214 -1.57 8.42 26.38
C GLN A 214 -2.44 7.63 25.39
N ILE A 215 -2.36 7.98 24.10
CA ILE A 215 -3.07 7.24 23.04
C ILE A 215 -2.50 5.82 22.89
N TYR A 216 -1.18 5.68 22.92
CA TYR A 216 -0.52 4.39 22.81
C TYR A 216 -0.86 3.45 23.98
N ASN A 217 -0.83 3.94 25.21
CA ASN A 217 -1.25 3.16 26.38
C ASN A 217 -2.71 2.73 26.28
N ARG A 218 -3.59 3.63 25.81
CA ARG A 218 -4.99 3.29 25.52
C ARG A 218 -5.12 2.19 24.46
N ALA A 219 -4.25 2.19 23.45
CA ALA A 219 -4.19 1.13 22.44
C ALA A 219 -3.71 -0.20 23.03
N LEU A 220 -2.69 -0.19 23.89
CA LEU A 220 -2.24 -1.38 24.62
C LEU A 220 -3.36 -1.95 25.48
N GLU A 221 -4.11 -1.12 26.23
CA GLU A 221 -5.28 -1.56 27.00
C GLU A 221 -6.35 -2.19 26.10
N LYS A 222 -6.72 -1.51 25.01
CA LYS A 222 -7.75 -1.98 24.07
C LYS A 222 -7.37 -3.28 23.37
N THR A 223 -6.07 -3.54 23.21
CA THR A 223 -5.56 -4.72 22.51
C THR A 223 -5.19 -5.88 23.43
N ALA A 224 -4.88 -5.60 24.71
CA ALA A 224 -4.56 -6.62 25.71
C ALA A 224 -5.74 -7.57 26.01
N GLU A 225 -6.98 -7.09 25.87
CA GLU A 225 -8.19 -7.85 26.16
C GLU A 225 -8.81 -8.53 24.93
N LEU A 226 -8.24 -8.36 23.72
CA LEU A 226 -8.84 -8.88 22.50
C LEU A 226 -8.87 -10.42 22.55
N PRO A 227 -10.05 -11.04 22.73
CA PRO A 227 -10.16 -12.48 22.59
C PRO A 227 -9.78 -12.82 21.15
N TRP A 228 -9.08 -13.93 20.94
CA TRP A 228 -9.08 -14.60 19.64
C TRP A 228 -10.49 -15.15 19.42
N VAL A 229 -11.46 -14.28 19.21
CA VAL A 229 -12.78 -14.65 18.73
C VAL A 229 -12.87 -13.91 17.41
N PRO A 230 -12.98 -14.62 16.27
CA PRO A 230 -13.23 -13.96 15.01
C PRO A 230 -14.52 -13.18 15.17
N ALA A 231 -14.41 -11.85 15.29
CA ALA A 231 -15.56 -10.98 15.17
C ALA A 231 -16.20 -11.32 13.81
N PRO A 232 -17.54 -11.38 13.71
CA PRO A 232 -18.17 -11.47 12.41
C PRO A 232 -17.61 -10.33 11.54
N PRO A 233 -17.24 -10.61 10.28
CA PRO A 233 -16.62 -9.61 9.43
C PRO A 233 -17.52 -8.38 9.40
N LYS A 234 -16.96 -7.24 9.81
CA LYS A 234 -17.68 -5.96 9.79
C LYS A 234 -17.78 -5.40 8.36
N ALA A 235 -16.90 -5.84 7.47
CA ALA A 235 -16.97 -5.51 6.07
C ALA A 235 -17.97 -6.43 5.37
N GLU A 236 -18.96 -5.85 4.69
CA GLU A 236 -19.68 -6.57 3.65
C GLU A 236 -18.70 -6.83 2.50
N TYR A 237 -18.62 -8.09 2.07
CA TYR A 237 -17.85 -8.44 0.89
C TYR A 237 -18.43 -7.66 -0.30
N LEU A 238 -17.65 -6.70 -0.80
CA LEU A 238 -17.95 -6.08 -2.09
C LEU A 238 -18.13 -7.20 -3.11
N THR A 239 -19.20 -7.13 -3.91
CA THR A 239 -19.33 -7.98 -5.09
C THR A 239 -18.00 -7.95 -5.84
N PRO A 240 -17.35 -9.09 -6.09
CA PRO A 240 -16.09 -9.11 -6.79
C PRO A 240 -16.18 -8.32 -8.12
N PRO A 241 -15.18 -7.50 -8.50
CA PRO A 241 -15.12 -6.89 -9.83
C PRO A 241 -15.22 -7.93 -10.93
N ARG A 242 -15.83 -7.58 -12.06
CA ARG A 242 -15.88 -8.48 -13.23
C ARG A 242 -14.55 -8.56 -13.97
N GLY A 243 -13.70 -7.53 -13.85
CA GLY A 243 -12.39 -7.51 -14.50
C GLY A 243 -11.41 -6.51 -13.90
N TYR A 244 -10.16 -6.62 -14.36
CA TYR A 244 -9.03 -5.78 -13.99
C TYR A 244 -8.20 -5.43 -15.22
N ILE A 245 -7.61 -4.24 -15.15
CA ILE A 245 -6.47 -3.86 -15.96
C ILE A 245 -5.42 -3.36 -14.98
N LEU A 246 -4.27 -4.03 -14.93
CA LEU A 246 -3.17 -3.77 -14.00
C LEU A 246 -1.93 -3.41 -14.80
N SER A 247 -1.19 -2.41 -14.35
CA SER A 247 0.10 -1.99 -14.88
C SER A 247 1.25 -2.42 -13.98
N GLY A 248 2.49 -2.22 -14.43
CA GLY A 248 3.68 -2.41 -13.58
C GLY A 248 3.67 -1.57 -12.29
N GLU A 249 2.94 -0.46 -12.24
CA GLU A 249 2.83 0.41 -11.07
C GLU A 249 1.86 -0.10 -10.01
N ASP A 250 1.00 -1.04 -10.38
CA ASP A 250 0.00 -1.57 -9.48
C ASP A 250 0.60 -2.51 -8.44
N TYR A 251 -0.12 -2.61 -7.31
CA TYR A 251 0.19 -3.60 -6.32
C TYR A 251 -0.23 -4.97 -6.84
N LEU A 252 0.76 -5.81 -7.12
CA LEU A 252 0.57 -7.18 -7.56
C LEU A 252 0.60 -8.08 -6.32
N SER A 253 -0.58 -8.55 -5.89
CA SER A 253 -0.68 -9.48 -4.77
C SER A 253 -0.17 -10.85 -5.19
N GLY A 254 1.05 -11.22 -4.82
CA GLY A 254 1.64 -12.53 -5.10
C GLY A 254 3.17 -12.46 -5.14
N ASP A 255 3.80 -13.57 -5.55
CA ASP A 255 5.25 -13.75 -5.44
C ASP A 255 5.97 -13.69 -6.79
N GLY A 256 7.29 -13.56 -6.75
CA GLY A 256 8.15 -13.63 -7.94
C GLY A 256 8.17 -12.35 -8.78
N TRP A 257 7.89 -11.20 -8.18
CA TRP A 257 7.93 -9.89 -8.85
C TRP A 257 9.07 -9.03 -8.33
N HIS A 258 9.79 -8.38 -9.24
CA HIS A 258 10.72 -7.31 -8.90
C HIS A 258 9.99 -5.99 -8.64
N VAL A 259 10.75 -5.00 -8.15
CA VAL A 259 10.27 -3.62 -8.03
C VAL A 259 9.87 -3.05 -9.39
N CYS A 260 8.88 -2.16 -9.39
CA CYS A 260 8.45 -1.46 -10.61
C CYS A 260 9.59 -0.60 -11.16
N GLU A 261 9.72 -0.60 -12.49
CA GLU A 261 10.62 0.26 -13.24
C GLU A 261 9.83 1.30 -14.03
N ARG A 262 10.41 2.50 -14.11
CA ARG A 262 9.96 3.57 -15.00
C ARG A 262 11.09 3.89 -15.97
N ASN A 263 10.92 3.55 -17.24
CA ASN A 263 11.90 3.85 -18.29
C ASN A 263 11.24 4.74 -19.36
N GLY A 264 11.38 6.05 -19.20
CA GLY A 264 10.67 7.04 -20.03
C GLY A 264 9.17 6.95 -19.82
N HIS A 265 8.42 6.59 -20.86
CA HIS A 265 6.96 6.42 -20.81
C HIS A 265 6.53 4.98 -20.48
N LYS A 266 7.48 4.06 -20.26
CA LYS A 266 7.20 2.65 -19.97
C LYS A 266 7.19 2.42 -18.47
N ILE A 267 6.13 1.78 -18.01
CA ILE A 267 5.93 1.35 -16.62
C ILE A 267 5.81 -0.17 -16.64
N SER A 268 6.70 -0.87 -15.95
CA SER A 268 6.79 -2.34 -16.04
C SER A 268 7.39 -2.98 -14.79
N ARG A 269 7.21 -4.28 -14.66
CA ARG A 269 7.88 -5.12 -13.65
C ARG A 269 8.49 -6.34 -14.31
N TRP A 270 9.71 -6.66 -13.87
CA TRP A 270 10.31 -7.96 -14.17
C TRP A 270 9.77 -9.05 -13.26
N THR A 271 9.58 -10.24 -13.81
CA THR A 271 9.42 -11.48 -13.03
C THR A 271 10.77 -12.03 -12.58
N GLY A 272 10.78 -12.86 -11.54
CA GLY A 272 11.98 -13.54 -11.02
C GLY A 272 12.10 -13.41 -9.48
N PRO A 273 13.12 -14.04 -8.86
CA PRO A 273 14.19 -14.86 -9.43
C PRO A 273 13.82 -16.33 -9.66
N GLY A 274 12.55 -16.71 -9.53
CA GLY A 274 12.06 -18.08 -9.79
C GLY A 274 11.92 -18.41 -11.27
N ASP A 275 11.19 -19.48 -11.56
CA ASP A 275 10.72 -19.89 -12.90
C ASP A 275 9.27 -19.44 -13.17
N SER A 276 8.66 -18.80 -12.19
CA SER A 276 7.27 -18.38 -12.19
C SER A 276 7.03 -17.15 -11.32
N SER A 277 5.91 -16.48 -11.56
CA SER A 277 5.39 -15.39 -10.73
C SER A 277 3.90 -15.56 -10.54
N ALA A 278 3.40 -15.24 -9.35
CA ALA A 278 2.01 -15.45 -8.98
C ALA A 278 1.27 -14.12 -8.80
N LEU A 279 -0.02 -14.11 -9.13
CA LEU A 279 -0.94 -13.00 -8.94
C LEU A 279 -2.26 -13.54 -8.39
N SER A 280 -2.75 -12.95 -7.32
CA SER A 280 -4.02 -13.26 -6.67
C SER A 280 -4.97 -12.08 -6.78
N LEU A 281 -6.16 -12.29 -7.34
CA LEU A 281 -7.17 -11.24 -7.56
C LEU A 281 -8.53 -11.67 -7.02
N MET A 282 -9.28 -10.76 -6.41
CA MET A 282 -10.68 -11.03 -6.05
C MET A 282 -11.59 -10.71 -7.23
N ILE A 283 -12.06 -11.67 -8.01
CA ILE A 283 -12.80 -11.43 -9.26
C ILE A 283 -14.11 -12.22 -9.29
N ASP A 284 -15.09 -11.71 -10.02
CA ASP A 284 -16.31 -12.46 -10.32
C ASP A 284 -15.97 -13.56 -11.32
N LYS A 285 -16.18 -14.82 -10.89
CA LYS A 285 -15.89 -16.02 -11.67
C LYS A 285 -17.17 -16.67 -12.21
N SER A 286 -18.32 -15.99 -12.15
CA SER A 286 -19.59 -16.51 -12.65
C SER A 286 -19.56 -16.87 -14.14
N ASP A 287 -18.74 -16.15 -14.91
CA ASP A 287 -18.41 -16.44 -16.31
C ASP A 287 -17.01 -17.07 -16.44
N GLY A 288 -16.71 -17.64 -17.62
CA GLY A 288 -15.33 -17.96 -17.97
C GLY A 288 -14.50 -16.68 -18.06
N LEU A 289 -13.18 -16.78 -17.87
CA LEU A 289 -12.29 -15.64 -17.86
C LEU A 289 -11.36 -15.61 -19.06
N PHE A 290 -11.17 -14.43 -19.62
CA PHE A 290 -10.11 -14.09 -20.56
C PHE A 290 -8.99 -13.37 -19.81
N MET A 291 -7.73 -13.69 -20.11
CA MET A 291 -6.55 -13.02 -19.57
C MET A 291 -5.63 -12.59 -20.70
N ARG A 292 -5.02 -11.43 -20.55
CA ARG A 292 -3.99 -10.93 -21.45
C ARG A 292 -2.80 -10.38 -20.67
N LEU A 293 -1.59 -10.67 -21.15
CA LEU A 293 -0.36 -10.07 -20.67
C LEU A 293 0.33 -9.33 -21.81
N HIS A 294 0.73 -8.09 -21.56
CA HIS A 294 1.66 -7.37 -22.42
C HIS A 294 3.07 -7.58 -21.88
N VAL A 295 3.82 -8.46 -22.53
CA VAL A 295 5.23 -8.70 -22.25
C VAL A 295 6.04 -7.76 -23.12
N ALA A 296 6.77 -6.87 -22.47
CA ALA A 296 7.49 -5.81 -23.14
C ALA A 296 8.95 -6.17 -23.46
N ASP A 297 9.54 -7.11 -22.71
CA ASP A 297 10.87 -7.66 -22.95
C ASP A 297 11.02 -9.04 -22.27
N PHE A 298 12.06 -9.77 -22.63
CA PHE A 298 12.43 -11.04 -22.02
C PHE A 298 13.93 -11.30 -22.18
N MET A 299 14.47 -12.18 -21.33
CA MET A 299 15.90 -12.38 -21.24
C MET A 299 16.42 -13.42 -22.25
N HIS A 300 15.65 -14.48 -22.51
CA HIS A 300 15.98 -15.58 -23.41
C HIS A 300 14.75 -16.14 -24.15
N PRO A 301 14.83 -16.47 -25.46
CA PRO A 301 13.68 -16.99 -26.22
C PRO A 301 13.04 -18.27 -25.64
N GLU A 302 13.83 -19.10 -24.96
CA GLU A 302 13.29 -20.30 -24.30
C GLU A 302 12.29 -19.98 -23.18
N GLN A 303 12.34 -18.79 -22.58
CA GLN A 303 11.35 -18.36 -21.60
C GLN A 303 9.96 -18.19 -22.24
N VAL A 304 9.94 -17.69 -23.47
CA VAL A 304 8.72 -17.53 -24.28
C VAL A 304 8.20 -18.92 -24.71
N ASN A 305 9.09 -19.82 -25.12
CA ASN A 305 8.72 -21.18 -25.52
C ASN A 305 8.20 -22.03 -24.36
N ALA A 306 8.66 -21.76 -23.13
CA ALA A 306 8.20 -22.44 -21.92
C ALA A 306 6.95 -21.81 -21.31
N LEU A 307 6.43 -20.72 -21.90
CA LEU A 307 5.38 -19.91 -21.29
C LEU A 307 4.03 -20.64 -21.22
N TYR A 308 3.44 -20.67 -20.03
CA TYR A 308 2.04 -21.05 -19.81
C TYR A 308 1.50 -20.37 -18.55
N LEU A 309 0.17 -20.35 -18.41
CA LEU A 309 -0.48 -19.88 -17.18
C LEU A 309 -1.04 -21.07 -16.39
N MET A 310 -0.98 -20.99 -15.06
CA MET A 310 -1.82 -21.78 -14.17
C MET A 310 -2.93 -20.87 -13.64
N VAL A 311 -4.18 -21.27 -13.78
CA VAL A 311 -5.34 -20.50 -13.31
C VAL A 311 -6.11 -21.37 -12.34
N ASP A 312 -6.22 -20.95 -11.08
CA ASP A 312 -6.74 -21.75 -9.97
C ASP A 312 -6.12 -23.16 -9.91
N GLY A 313 -4.82 -23.25 -10.18
CA GLY A 313 -4.07 -24.51 -10.20
C GLY A 313 -4.26 -25.37 -11.46
N VAL A 314 -5.04 -24.92 -12.44
CA VAL A 314 -5.23 -25.62 -13.72
C VAL A 314 -4.30 -25.03 -14.77
N LYS A 315 -3.56 -25.89 -15.48
CA LYS A 315 -2.69 -25.48 -16.57
C LYS A 315 -3.50 -25.05 -17.79
N THR A 316 -3.31 -23.82 -18.22
CA THR A 316 -3.99 -23.21 -19.36
C THR A 316 -2.99 -22.94 -20.48
N GLY A 317 -3.35 -23.33 -21.71
CA GLY A 317 -2.57 -23.00 -22.90
C GLY A 317 -2.61 -21.50 -23.18
N VAL A 318 -1.56 -20.98 -23.80
CA VAL A 318 -1.46 -19.57 -24.15
C VAL A 318 -1.31 -19.40 -25.67
N ASN A 319 -1.88 -18.32 -26.19
CA ASN A 319 -1.59 -17.84 -27.53
C ASN A 319 -0.61 -16.67 -27.42
N ILE A 320 0.46 -16.70 -28.22
CA ILE A 320 1.51 -15.70 -28.19
C ILE A 320 1.54 -14.96 -29.53
N THR A 321 1.34 -13.64 -29.49
CA THR A 321 1.36 -12.76 -30.65
C THR A 321 2.51 -11.76 -30.55
N PRO A 322 3.54 -11.83 -31.40
CA PRO A 322 4.62 -10.84 -31.40
C PRO A 322 4.12 -9.43 -31.71
N ILE A 323 4.58 -8.43 -30.95
CA ILE A 323 4.27 -7.00 -31.18
C ILE A 323 5.45 -6.29 -31.84
N ASN A 324 6.66 -6.58 -31.36
CA ASN A 324 7.92 -6.03 -31.87
C ASN A 324 9.05 -7.06 -31.65
N ASN A 325 10.31 -6.66 -31.86
CA ASN A 325 11.45 -7.58 -31.81
C ASN A 325 11.62 -8.30 -30.45
N ASN A 326 11.19 -7.69 -29.34
CA ASN A 326 11.39 -8.23 -27.99
C ASN A 326 10.09 -8.33 -27.16
N GLY A 327 8.96 -7.84 -27.67
CA GLY A 327 7.68 -7.81 -26.96
C GLY A 327 6.61 -8.64 -27.64
N PHE A 328 5.71 -9.21 -26.85
CA PHE A 328 4.62 -10.05 -27.30
C PHE A 328 3.39 -9.94 -26.39
N ILE A 329 2.22 -10.22 -26.97
CA ILE A 329 0.96 -10.39 -26.23
C ILE A 329 0.79 -11.87 -25.93
N VAL A 330 0.43 -12.17 -24.70
CA VAL A 330 0.04 -13.51 -24.26
C VAL A 330 -1.44 -13.47 -23.96
N GLU A 331 -2.21 -14.36 -24.59
CA GLU A 331 -3.64 -14.48 -24.34
C GLU A 331 -3.96 -15.89 -23.82
N ALA A 332 -4.83 -15.96 -22.82
CA ALA A 332 -5.26 -17.20 -22.21
C ALA A 332 -6.74 -17.11 -21.82
N TRP A 333 -7.36 -18.26 -21.63
CA TRP A 333 -8.76 -18.35 -21.26
C TRP A 333 -9.00 -19.53 -20.33
N ALA A 334 -9.78 -19.30 -19.29
CA ALA A 334 -10.25 -20.31 -18.37
C ALA A 334 -11.76 -20.43 -18.50
N THR A 335 -12.26 -21.62 -18.82
CA THR A 335 -13.69 -21.89 -18.86
C THR A 335 -14.25 -22.00 -17.43
N PRO A 336 -15.57 -21.82 -17.22
CA PRO A 336 -16.16 -21.88 -15.88
C PRO A 336 -15.82 -23.16 -15.11
N ASP A 337 -15.70 -24.31 -15.78
CA ASP A 337 -15.34 -25.60 -15.17
C ASP A 337 -13.87 -25.70 -14.73
N GLN A 338 -13.00 -24.80 -15.19
CA GLN A 338 -11.59 -24.73 -14.79
C GLN A 338 -11.34 -23.81 -13.59
N LEU A 339 -12.35 -23.04 -13.17
CA LEU A 339 -12.24 -22.05 -12.08
C LEU A 339 -12.67 -22.65 -10.73
N ASP A 340 -12.00 -22.26 -9.65
CA ASP A 340 -12.36 -22.67 -8.29
C ASP A 340 -13.48 -21.78 -7.72
N HIS A 341 -14.73 -22.15 -7.91
CA HIS A 341 -15.88 -21.39 -7.41
C HIS A 341 -16.07 -21.43 -5.88
N SER A 342 -15.23 -22.14 -5.13
CA SER A 342 -15.31 -22.14 -3.66
C SER A 342 -14.96 -20.79 -3.05
N THR A 343 -14.24 -19.94 -3.80
CA THR A 343 -13.88 -18.58 -3.39
C THR A 343 -13.98 -17.60 -4.55
N ALA A 344 -14.12 -16.30 -4.25
CA ALA A 344 -13.99 -15.23 -5.24
C ALA A 344 -12.52 -14.88 -5.57
N ARG A 345 -11.55 -15.59 -4.99
CA ARG A 345 -10.13 -15.38 -5.26
C ARG A 345 -9.76 -16.17 -6.52
N LEU A 346 -9.09 -15.52 -7.45
CA LEU A 346 -8.46 -16.10 -8.64
C LEU A 346 -6.96 -16.10 -8.42
N ASP A 347 -6.34 -17.27 -8.50
CA ASP A 347 -4.89 -17.43 -8.43
C ASP A 347 -4.32 -17.72 -9.82
N ILE A 348 -3.39 -16.87 -10.27
CA ILE A 348 -2.75 -16.96 -11.58
C ILE A 348 -1.24 -17.12 -11.37
N ALA A 349 -0.64 -18.18 -11.90
CA ALA A 349 0.82 -18.30 -11.97
C ALA A 349 1.30 -18.24 -13.41
N ILE A 350 2.23 -17.33 -13.68
CA ILE A 350 2.86 -17.13 -14.99
C ILE A 350 4.16 -17.93 -14.97
N HIS A 351 4.18 -19.08 -15.64
CA HIS A 351 5.37 -19.91 -15.71
C HIS A 351 6.15 -19.61 -16.98
N TYR A 352 7.42 -19.27 -16.85
CA TYR A 352 8.33 -18.93 -17.95
C TYR A 352 9.61 -19.79 -17.95
N GLY A 353 9.57 -20.91 -17.22
CA GLY A 353 10.59 -21.98 -17.24
C GLY A 353 11.86 -21.69 -16.45
N PHE A 354 12.46 -20.51 -16.61
CA PHE A 354 13.62 -20.09 -15.83
C PHE A 354 13.82 -18.57 -15.89
N SER A 355 14.59 -18.03 -14.96
CA SER A 355 15.11 -16.66 -15.00
C SER A 355 16.63 -16.66 -15.13
N GLN A 356 17.21 -15.58 -15.62
CA GLN A 356 18.66 -15.46 -15.80
C GLN A 356 19.17 -14.09 -15.38
N LYS A 357 20.47 -14.02 -15.07
CA LYS A 357 21.11 -12.76 -14.67
C LYS A 357 20.94 -11.70 -15.76
N SER A 358 20.67 -10.46 -15.34
CA SER A 358 20.59 -9.31 -16.23
C SER A 358 21.85 -9.19 -17.11
N LYS A 359 21.67 -8.83 -18.38
CA LYS A 359 22.79 -8.58 -19.31
C LYS A 359 23.43 -7.21 -19.09
N ASN A 360 22.75 -6.33 -18.35
CA ASN A 360 23.21 -4.98 -18.08
C ASN A 360 24.31 -4.99 -17.01
N SER A 361 25.47 -4.41 -17.33
CA SER A 361 26.55 -4.26 -16.37
C SER A 361 26.11 -3.35 -15.21
N GLY A 362 25.96 -3.91 -14.01
CA GLY A 362 25.49 -3.20 -12.81
C GLY A 362 24.10 -3.61 -12.33
N ASP A 363 23.41 -4.47 -13.08
CA ASP A 363 22.16 -5.09 -12.64
C ASP A 363 22.43 -6.56 -12.26
N ASP A 364 22.45 -6.85 -10.96
CA ASP A 364 22.73 -8.19 -10.44
C ASP A 364 21.49 -9.07 -10.30
N ARG A 365 20.31 -8.59 -10.72
CA ARG A 365 19.06 -9.33 -10.58
C ARG A 365 19.00 -10.52 -11.54
N ILE A 366 18.21 -11.52 -11.12
CA ILE A 366 17.83 -12.68 -11.94
C ILE A 366 16.41 -12.41 -12.46
N LEU A 367 16.29 -12.25 -13.77
CA LEU A 367 15.12 -11.70 -14.46
C LEU A 367 14.47 -12.74 -15.39
N GLY A 368 13.13 -12.75 -15.39
CA GLY A 368 12.28 -13.56 -16.24
C GLY A 368 11.76 -12.76 -17.45
N LEU A 369 10.46 -12.46 -17.42
CA LEU A 369 9.72 -11.64 -18.37
C LEU A 369 9.52 -10.24 -17.80
N GLU A 370 9.56 -9.22 -18.66
CA GLU A 370 9.18 -7.86 -18.30
C GLU A 370 7.71 -7.62 -18.69
N ILE A 371 6.83 -7.47 -17.71
CA ILE A 371 5.39 -7.30 -17.93
C ILE A 371 5.04 -5.83 -17.70
N SER A 372 4.41 -5.19 -18.69
CA SER A 372 3.95 -3.81 -18.59
C SER A 372 2.48 -3.72 -18.20
N GLU A 373 1.67 -4.70 -18.61
CA GLU A 373 0.22 -4.71 -18.37
C GLU A 373 -0.31 -6.14 -18.26
N PHE A 374 -1.31 -6.30 -17.40
CA PHE A 374 -2.07 -7.52 -17.17
C PHE A 374 -3.57 -7.20 -17.17
N GLU A 375 -4.32 -7.84 -18.07
CA GLU A 375 -5.78 -7.71 -18.18
C GLU A 375 -6.45 -9.03 -17.81
N VAL A 376 -7.55 -8.99 -17.08
CA VAL A 376 -8.43 -10.15 -16.87
C VAL A 376 -9.89 -9.71 -16.82
N GLY A 377 -10.79 -10.47 -17.43
CA GLY A 377 -12.22 -10.16 -17.45
C GLY A 377 -13.08 -11.30 -18.01
N PRO A 378 -14.40 -11.13 -18.12
CA PRO A 378 -15.30 -12.18 -18.55
C PRO A 378 -15.13 -12.49 -20.05
N LEU A 379 -15.05 -13.77 -20.39
CA LEU A 379 -14.88 -14.32 -21.74
C LEU A 379 -15.97 -13.87 -22.75
N PRO A 380 -17.27 -13.79 -22.40
CA PRO A 380 -18.32 -13.46 -23.36
C PRO A 380 -18.30 -12.01 -23.88
N GLU A 381 -17.52 -11.13 -23.26
CA GLU A 381 -17.60 -9.68 -23.50
C GLU A 381 -16.31 -9.07 -24.07
N TYR A 382 -15.29 -9.87 -24.38
CA TYR A 382 -13.98 -9.34 -24.77
C TYR A 382 -13.86 -9.00 -26.27
N GLN A 383 -13.99 -7.71 -26.60
CA GLN A 383 -13.25 -7.08 -27.69
C GLN A 383 -12.24 -6.10 -27.07
N PRO A 384 -10.95 -6.22 -27.36
CA PRO A 384 -9.93 -5.50 -26.61
C PRO A 384 -9.75 -4.04 -27.03
N ASP A 385 -10.00 -3.13 -26.10
CA ASP A 385 -9.42 -1.78 -26.12
C ASP A 385 -8.30 -1.72 -25.09
N SER A 386 -7.05 -2.07 -25.47
CA SER A 386 -5.90 -1.88 -24.57
C SER A 386 -5.81 -0.42 -24.11
N ILE A 387 -5.26 -0.16 -22.92
CA ILE A 387 -4.98 1.23 -22.49
C ILE A 387 -4.06 1.95 -23.48
N LEU A 388 -3.19 1.21 -24.18
CA LEU A 388 -2.36 1.76 -25.26
C LEU A 388 -3.21 2.27 -26.45
N ASN A 389 -4.39 1.70 -26.71
CA ASN A 389 -5.35 2.26 -27.67
C ASN A 389 -6.13 3.45 -27.10
N LEU A 390 -6.42 3.49 -25.80
CA LEU A 390 -7.07 4.63 -25.15
C LEU A 390 -6.16 5.88 -25.10
N SER A 391 -4.84 5.70 -25.10
CA SER A 391 -3.87 6.80 -25.19
C SER A 391 -3.85 7.54 -26.54
N ARG A 392 -4.55 7.04 -27.58
CA ARG A 392 -4.75 7.77 -28.84
C ARG A 392 -5.89 8.79 -28.79
N TRP A 393 -6.67 8.83 -27.70
CA TRP A 393 -7.83 9.74 -27.55
C TRP A 393 -7.59 10.91 -26.59
N VAL A 394 -6.36 11.09 -26.10
CA VAL A 394 -5.99 12.26 -25.28
C VAL A 394 -4.67 12.83 -25.80
N TYR A 395 -4.77 13.53 -26.93
CA TYR A 395 -3.90 14.66 -27.29
C TYR A 395 -4.77 15.78 -27.88
#